data_AF-A0A4Y8TXR8-F1
#
_entry.id   AF-A0A4Y8TXR8-F1
#
_cell.length_a   1.000
_cell.length_b   1.000
_cell.length_c   1.000
_cell.angle_alpha   90.00
_cell.angle_beta   90.00
_cell.angle_gamma   90.00
#
_symmetry.space_group_name_H-M   'P 1'
#
loop_
_entity.id
_entity.type
_entity.pdbx_description
1 polymer ?
#
loop_
_entity_poly.entity_id
_entity_poly.type
_entity_poly.pdbx_seq_one_letter_code
_entity_poly.pdbx_strand_id
1 'polypeptide(L)'
;MGRFSKDIAKSYRAAGISDRTAELINLRVSQINGCAYCLDLHARKALEAGETLQRNTLLRTWDECGGLFTEEECAALAIAEAATDLPNPEERIAAVASARLVLSDEQVAAIQWIAIAMNAFNRISILSRHPVKERELS
;
A
#
# COMPACT_ATOMS: atom_id res chain seq x y z
N MET A 1 -0.03 -6.71 -17.79
CA MET A 1 -0.18 -5.98 -16.49
C MET A 1 -1.38 -5.04 -16.45
N GLY A 2 -1.65 -4.23 -17.48
CA GLY A 2 -2.72 -3.21 -17.43
C GLY A 2 -4.12 -3.73 -17.08
N ARG A 3 -4.54 -4.90 -17.58
CA ARG A 3 -5.84 -5.50 -17.21
C ARG A 3 -5.90 -5.90 -15.74
N PHE A 4 -4.88 -6.62 -15.26
CA PHE A 4 -4.77 -7.06 -13.86
C PHE A 4 -4.81 -5.88 -12.88
N SER A 5 -4.09 -4.80 -13.16
CA SER A 5 -4.14 -3.58 -12.33
C SER A 5 -5.55 -2.95 -12.28
N LYS A 6 -6.28 -2.95 -13.40
CA LYS A 6 -7.67 -2.46 -13.44
C LYS A 6 -8.63 -3.35 -12.65
N ASP A 7 -8.43 -4.66 -12.69
CA ASP A 7 -9.26 -5.62 -11.97
C ASP A 7 -9.07 -5.47 -10.45
N ILE A 8 -7.83 -5.30 -9.98
CA ILE A 8 -7.54 -4.95 -8.57
C ILE A 8 -8.22 -3.64 -8.18
N ALA A 9 -8.13 -2.61 -9.03
CA ALA A 9 -8.77 -1.33 -8.78
C ALA A 9 -10.29 -1.41 -8.68
N LYS A 10 -10.91 -2.19 -9.56
CA LYS A 10 -12.36 -2.46 -9.48
C LYS A 10 -12.71 -3.19 -8.17
N SER A 11 -11.91 -4.17 -7.78
CA SER A 11 -12.15 -4.99 -6.59
C SER A 11 -12.09 -4.16 -5.31
N TYR A 12 -11.04 -3.35 -5.10
CA TYR A 12 -10.93 -2.61 -3.85
C TYR A 12 -11.96 -1.49 -3.75
N ARG A 13 -12.34 -0.86 -4.89
CA ARG A 13 -13.41 0.16 -4.89
C ARG A 13 -14.76 -0.43 -4.56
N ALA A 14 -15.05 -1.64 -5.06
CA ALA A 14 -16.27 -2.36 -4.69
C ALA A 14 -16.34 -2.65 -3.18
N ALA A 15 -15.19 -2.95 -2.57
CA ALA A 15 -15.04 -3.11 -1.13
C ALA A 15 -15.04 -1.79 -0.34
N GLY A 16 -15.23 -0.63 -0.98
CA GLY A 16 -15.23 0.67 -0.32
C GLY A 16 -13.84 1.21 0.07
N ILE A 17 -12.76 0.63 -0.44
CA ILE A 17 -11.40 1.18 -0.25
C ILE A 17 -11.19 2.33 -1.25
N SER A 18 -10.71 3.47 -0.75
CA SER A 18 -10.43 4.63 -1.59
C SER A 18 -9.15 4.45 -2.42
N ASP A 19 -9.06 5.14 -3.55
CA ASP A 19 -7.83 5.19 -4.36
C ASP A 19 -6.65 5.73 -3.53
N ARG A 20 -6.92 6.70 -2.65
CA ARG A 20 -5.92 7.27 -1.72
C ARG A 20 -5.32 6.19 -0.81
N THR A 21 -6.16 5.40 -0.15
CA THR A 21 -5.72 4.31 0.73
C THR A 21 -5.00 3.22 -0.07
N ALA A 22 -5.48 2.89 -1.26
CA ALA A 22 -4.81 1.91 -2.13
C ALA A 22 -3.41 2.37 -2.54
N GLU A 23 -3.24 3.64 -2.89
CA GLU A 23 -1.92 4.20 -3.22
C GLU A 23 -1.00 4.34 -1.99
N LEU A 24 -1.57 4.58 -0.80
CA LEU A 24 -0.82 4.54 0.46
C LEU A 24 -0.23 3.14 0.73
N ILE A 25 -1.03 2.08 0.54
CA ILE A 25 -0.58 0.68 0.64
C ILE A 25 0.50 0.40 -0.40
N ASN A 26 0.28 0.77 -1.67
CA ASN A 26 1.24 0.53 -2.75
C ASN A 26 2.59 1.20 -2.47
N LEU A 27 2.55 2.45 -1.98
CA LEU A 27 3.73 3.21 -1.60
C LEU A 27 4.46 2.52 -0.45
N ARG A 28 3.75 2.11 0.61
CA ARG A 28 4.36 1.45 1.78
C ARG A 28 5.01 0.12 1.42
N VAL A 29 4.32 -0.74 0.68
CA VAL A 29 4.86 -2.03 0.22
C VAL A 29 6.11 -1.80 -0.65
N SER A 30 6.10 -0.77 -1.50
CA SER A 30 7.25 -0.42 -2.33
C SER A 30 8.44 0.12 -1.53
N GLN A 31 8.20 0.79 -0.39
CA GLN A 31 9.26 1.22 0.55
C GLN A 31 9.95 0.01 1.18
N ILE A 32 9.16 -0.96 1.65
CA ILE A 32 9.68 -2.18 2.30
C ILE A 32 10.49 -3.02 1.30
N ASN A 33 9.95 -3.22 0.09
CA ASN A 33 10.62 -3.98 -0.95
C ASN A 33 11.81 -3.27 -1.63
N GLY A 34 12.02 -1.96 -1.37
CA GLY A 34 13.11 -1.19 -1.98
C GLY A 34 12.97 -0.99 -3.50
N CYS A 35 11.74 -0.88 -4.03
CA CYS A 35 11.53 -0.76 -5.48
C CYS A 35 11.50 0.71 -5.93
N ALA A 36 12.64 1.26 -6.37
CA ALA A 36 12.78 2.68 -6.74
C ALA A 36 11.78 3.16 -7.81
N TYR A 37 11.54 2.37 -8.86
CA TYR A 37 10.55 2.71 -9.90
C TYR A 37 9.12 2.78 -9.36
N CYS A 38 8.72 1.79 -8.56
CA CYS A 38 7.39 1.77 -7.97
C CYS A 38 7.22 2.88 -6.92
N LEU A 39 8.27 3.20 -6.16
CA LEU A 39 8.27 4.34 -5.24
C LEU A 39 8.00 5.66 -5.96
N ASP A 40 8.73 5.96 -7.05
CA ASP A 40 8.49 7.16 -7.86
C ASP A 40 7.04 7.23 -8.37
N LEU A 41 6.55 6.12 -8.90
CA LEU A 41 5.22 6.01 -9.47
C LEU A 41 4.12 6.21 -8.43
N HIS A 42 4.16 5.43 -7.35
CA HIS A 42 3.08 5.42 -6.36
C HIS A 42 3.10 6.64 -5.45
N ALA A 43 4.26 7.28 -5.24
CA ALA A 43 4.31 8.57 -4.55
C ALA A 43 3.52 9.64 -5.31
N ARG A 44 3.64 9.70 -6.65
CA ARG A 44 2.85 10.62 -7.47
C ARG A 44 1.38 10.26 -7.49
N LYS A 45 1.04 8.99 -7.74
CA LYS A 45 -0.35 8.54 -7.78
C LYS A 45 -1.07 8.76 -6.45
N ALA A 46 -0.37 8.63 -5.33
CA ALA A 46 -0.91 8.99 -4.02
C ALA A 46 -1.28 10.48 -3.96
N LEU A 47 -0.39 11.38 -4.39
CA LEU A 47 -0.69 12.82 -4.44
C LEU A 47 -1.87 13.13 -5.38
N GLU A 48 -1.92 12.50 -6.55
CA GLU A 48 -3.05 12.62 -7.50
C GLU A 48 -4.37 12.12 -6.89
N ALA A 49 -4.31 11.12 -5.99
CA ALA A 49 -5.45 10.57 -5.26
C ALA A 49 -5.80 11.37 -3.98
N GLY A 50 -5.14 12.50 -3.72
CA GLY A 50 -5.43 13.37 -2.58
C GLY A 50 -4.62 13.10 -1.32
N GLU A 51 -3.51 12.36 -1.41
CA GLU A 51 -2.53 12.36 -0.31
C GLU A 51 -1.77 13.68 -0.19
N THR A 52 -1.14 13.86 0.97
CA THR A 52 -0.24 15.00 1.21
C THR A 52 1.22 14.58 1.18
N LEU A 53 2.10 15.52 0.82
CA LEU A 53 3.54 15.32 0.88
C LEU A 53 4.02 14.95 2.29
N GLN A 54 3.41 15.55 3.32
CA GLN A 54 3.72 15.24 4.73
C GLN A 54 3.45 13.77 5.03
N ARG A 55 2.27 13.27 4.67
CA ARG A 55 1.88 11.88 4.93
C ARG A 55 2.73 10.89 4.14
N ASN A 56 3.00 11.17 2.86
CA ASN A 56 3.90 10.33 2.06
C ASN A 56 5.30 10.23 2.67
N THR A 57 5.83 11.35 3.18
CA THR A 57 7.16 11.40 3.82
C THR A 57 7.19 10.62 5.14
N LEU A 58 6.12 10.73 5.94
CA LEU A 58 6.02 10.09 7.25
C LEU A 58 5.51 8.63 7.19
N LEU A 59 5.12 8.13 6.02
CA LEU A 59 4.53 6.82 5.85
C LEU A 59 5.40 5.66 6.37
N ARG A 60 6.74 5.81 6.39
CA ARG A 60 7.62 4.76 6.93
C ARG A 60 7.50 4.60 8.45
N THR A 61 7.02 5.62 9.14
CA THR A 61 6.88 5.72 10.61
C THR A 61 5.43 6.06 10.96
N TRP A 62 4.48 5.46 10.24
CA TRP A 62 3.05 5.79 10.33
C TRP A 62 2.48 5.53 11.73
N ASP A 63 3.01 4.53 12.41
CA ASP A 63 2.67 4.08 13.76
C ASP A 63 3.05 5.11 14.84
N GLU A 64 4.04 5.96 14.59
CA GLU A 64 4.45 7.03 15.49
C GLU A 64 3.68 8.35 15.29
N CYS A 65 2.85 8.45 14.23
CA CYS A 65 2.28 9.72 13.79
C CYS A 65 1.03 10.19 14.58
N GLY A 66 0.68 9.53 15.69
CA GLY A 66 -0.25 10.04 16.71
C GLY A 66 -1.64 10.49 16.19
N GLY A 67 -2.17 9.85 15.15
CA GLY A 67 -3.48 10.17 14.56
C GLY A 67 -3.43 10.87 13.19
N LEU A 68 -2.25 11.07 12.60
CA LEU A 68 -2.14 11.58 11.23
C LEU A 68 -2.79 10.65 10.20
N PHE A 69 -2.84 9.35 10.49
CA PHE A 69 -3.51 8.30 9.73
C PHE A 69 -4.77 7.84 10.48
N THR A 70 -5.84 7.57 9.73
CA THR A 70 -7.10 7.05 10.30
C THR A 70 -6.93 5.62 10.83
N GLU A 71 -7.83 5.16 11.67
CA GLU A 71 -7.79 3.79 12.20
C GLU A 71 -7.88 2.74 11.07
N GLU A 72 -8.71 2.99 10.06
CA GLU A 72 -8.83 2.14 8.87
C GLU A 72 -7.54 2.12 8.03
N GLU A 73 -6.86 3.27 7.90
CA GLU A 73 -5.57 3.35 7.22
C GLU A 73 -4.47 2.62 7.98
N CYS A 74 -4.39 2.78 9.30
CA CYS A 74 -3.47 2.05 10.16
C CYS A 74 -3.69 0.54 10.07
N ALA A 75 -4.95 0.09 10.11
CA ALA A 75 -5.30 -1.32 9.93
C ALA A 75 -4.90 -1.84 8.53
N ALA A 76 -5.11 -1.04 7.49
CA ALA A 76 -4.71 -1.39 6.13
C ALA A 76 -3.20 -1.48 5.96
N LEU A 77 -2.44 -0.57 6.56
CA LEU A 77 -0.98 -0.58 6.57
C LEU A 77 -0.45 -1.79 7.33
N ALA A 78 -1.00 -2.11 8.51
CA ALA A 78 -0.61 -3.29 9.27
C ALA A 78 -0.81 -4.60 8.49
N ILE A 79 -1.94 -4.76 7.79
CA ILE A 79 -2.16 -5.90 6.88
C ILE A 79 -1.12 -5.92 5.76
N ALA A 80 -0.86 -4.76 5.13
CA ALA A 80 0.07 -4.65 4.01
C ALA A 80 1.51 -4.99 4.40
N GLU A 81 1.97 -4.55 5.58
CA GLU A 81 3.28 -4.90 6.15
C GLU A 81 3.35 -6.40 6.44
N ALA A 82 2.36 -6.96 7.16
CA ALA A 82 2.32 -8.40 7.46
C ALA A 82 2.28 -9.28 6.19
N ALA A 83 1.59 -8.84 5.14
CA ALA A 83 1.55 -9.53 3.85
C ALA A 83 2.86 -9.41 3.05
N THR A 84 3.69 -8.40 3.36
CA THR A 84 4.97 -8.15 2.67
C THR A 84 6.13 -8.85 3.38
N ASP A 85 6.25 -8.66 4.69
CA ASP A 85 7.35 -9.22 5.48
C ASP A 85 7.13 -10.70 5.83
N LEU A 86 5.86 -11.14 5.83
CA LEU A 86 5.45 -12.49 6.26
C LEU A 86 6.08 -12.88 7.61
N PRO A 87 5.81 -12.12 8.70
CA PRO A 87 6.33 -12.39 10.03
C PRO A 87 5.81 -13.73 10.58
N ASN A 88 6.17 -14.10 11.81
CA ASN A 88 5.71 -15.36 12.40
C ASN A 88 4.16 -15.49 12.43
N PRO A 89 3.61 -16.72 12.54
CA PRO A 89 2.17 -16.93 12.47
C PRO A 89 1.33 -16.12 13.48
N GLU A 90 1.84 -15.93 14.70
CA GLU A 90 1.13 -15.21 15.77
C GLU A 90 0.96 -13.73 15.41
N GLU A 91 2.02 -13.08 14.93
CA GLU A 91 1.99 -11.69 14.47
C GLU A 91 1.04 -11.50 13.27
N ARG A 92 1.04 -12.43 12.31
CA ARG A 92 0.12 -12.37 11.16
C ARG A 92 -1.34 -12.51 11.59
N ILE A 93 -1.63 -13.42 12.52
CA ILE A 93 -2.98 -13.61 13.05
C ILE A 93 -3.42 -12.36 13.81
N ALA A 94 -2.55 -11.79 14.65
CA ALA A 94 -2.83 -10.59 15.41
C ALA A 94 -3.12 -9.39 14.50
N ALA A 95 -2.31 -9.15 13.46
CA ALA A 95 -2.52 -8.05 12.52
C ALA A 95 -3.89 -8.11 11.84
N VAL A 96 -4.31 -9.29 11.36
CA VAL A 96 -5.62 -9.48 10.73
C VAL A 96 -6.75 -9.37 11.76
N ALA A 97 -6.58 -9.92 12.96
CA ALA A 97 -7.58 -9.84 14.01
C ALA A 97 -7.84 -8.40 14.47
N SER A 98 -6.77 -7.62 14.68
CA SER A 98 -6.87 -6.19 15.04
C SER A 98 -7.51 -5.38 13.92
N ALA A 99 -7.17 -5.64 12.66
CA ALA A 99 -7.75 -4.93 11.53
C ALA A 99 -9.27 -5.14 11.40
N ARG A 100 -9.77 -6.33 11.75
CA ARG A 100 -11.20 -6.67 11.74
C ARG A 100 -12.03 -5.93 12.79
N LEU A 101 -11.40 -5.20 13.71
CA LEU A 101 -12.12 -4.33 14.64
C LEU A 101 -12.69 -3.09 13.95
N VAL A 102 -12.10 -2.66 12.83
CA VAL A 102 -12.46 -1.43 12.10
C VAL A 102 -12.70 -1.66 10.60
N LEU A 103 -12.35 -2.83 10.06
CA LEU A 103 -12.56 -3.21 8.67
C LEU A 103 -13.46 -4.44 8.54
N SER A 104 -14.30 -4.45 7.50
CA SER A 104 -15.06 -5.64 7.09
C SER A 104 -14.16 -6.71 6.46
N ASP A 105 -14.65 -7.96 6.41
CA ASP A 105 -13.92 -9.05 5.75
C ASP A 105 -13.64 -8.77 4.26
N GLU A 106 -14.55 -8.08 3.57
CA GLU A 106 -14.36 -7.70 2.16
C GLU A 106 -13.24 -6.66 2.00
N GLN A 107 -13.17 -5.67 2.89
CA GLN A 107 -12.09 -4.69 2.94
C GLN A 107 -10.74 -5.34 3.25
N VAL A 108 -10.69 -6.23 4.24
CA VAL A 108 -9.48 -6.98 4.60
C VAL A 108 -8.97 -7.79 3.40
N ALA A 109 -9.85 -8.52 2.72
CA ALA A 109 -9.48 -9.29 1.52
C ALA A 109 -8.99 -8.38 0.38
N ALA A 110 -9.64 -7.23 0.17
CA ALA A 110 -9.22 -6.25 -0.84
C ALA A 110 -7.81 -5.69 -0.53
N ILE A 111 -7.53 -5.35 0.72
CA ILE A 111 -6.22 -4.84 1.16
C ILE A 111 -5.12 -5.89 0.95
N GLN A 112 -5.38 -7.15 1.30
CA GLN A 112 -4.47 -8.26 1.02
C GLN A 112 -4.18 -8.37 -0.49
N TRP A 113 -5.20 -8.28 -1.34
CA TRP A 113 -5.03 -8.30 -2.80
C TRP A 113 -4.18 -7.14 -3.32
N ILE A 114 -4.36 -5.92 -2.79
CA ILE A 114 -3.52 -4.76 -3.13
C ILE A 114 -2.06 -5.06 -2.76
N ALA A 115 -1.81 -5.47 -1.52
CA ALA A 115 -0.45 -5.73 -1.02
C ALA A 115 0.24 -6.85 -1.79
N ILE A 116 -0.46 -7.96 -2.08
CA ILE A 116 0.07 -9.10 -2.85
C ILE A 116 0.37 -8.69 -4.29
N ALA A 117 -0.54 -7.94 -4.94
CA ALA A 117 -0.32 -7.45 -6.29
C ALA A 117 0.89 -6.51 -6.36
N MET A 118 1.03 -5.59 -5.40
CA MET A 118 2.17 -4.69 -5.32
C MET A 118 3.48 -5.44 -5.09
N ASN A 119 3.47 -6.45 -4.22
CA ASN A 119 4.61 -7.35 -4.01
C ASN A 119 5.07 -8.03 -5.31
N ALA A 120 4.14 -8.50 -6.14
CA ALA A 120 4.46 -9.08 -7.44
C ALA A 120 5.03 -8.04 -8.41
N PHE A 121 4.41 -6.85 -8.49
CA PHE A 121 4.88 -5.76 -9.35
C PHE A 121 6.28 -5.25 -8.95
N ASN A 122 6.55 -5.08 -7.65
CA ASN A 122 7.87 -4.68 -7.17
C ASN A 122 8.94 -5.68 -7.60
N ARG A 123 8.70 -6.99 -7.41
CA ARG A 123 9.62 -8.07 -7.81
C ARG A 123 9.93 -8.02 -9.30
N ILE A 124 8.90 -7.92 -10.13
CA ILE A 124 9.07 -7.82 -11.59
C ILE A 124 9.86 -6.56 -11.95
N SER A 125 9.55 -5.42 -11.34
CA SER A 125 10.20 -4.16 -11.65
C SER A 125 11.68 -4.13 -11.25
N ILE A 126 12.01 -4.68 -10.08
CA ILE A 126 13.39 -4.82 -9.60
C ILE A 126 14.19 -5.70 -10.55
N LEU A 127 13.67 -6.90 -10.89
CA LEU A 127 14.36 -7.84 -11.77
C LEU A 127 14.50 -7.32 -13.20
N SER A 128 13.54 -6.50 -13.66
CA SER A 128 13.59 -5.85 -14.97
C SER A 128 14.46 -4.59 -15.01
N ARG A 129 14.94 -4.11 -13.85
CA ARG A 129 15.73 -2.88 -13.70
C ARG A 129 15.06 -1.67 -14.35
N HIS A 130 13.76 -1.49 -14.14
CA HIS A 130 13.06 -0.32 -14.69
C HIS A 130 13.73 0.98 -14.21
N PRO A 131 14.06 1.92 -15.12
CA PRO A 131 14.77 3.13 -14.77
C PRO A 131 13.86 4.15 -14.08
N VAL A 132 14.40 4.88 -13.12
CA VAL A 132 13.79 6.10 -12.60
C VAL A 132 14.35 7.27 -13.38
N LYS A 133 13.49 8.17 -13.85
CA LYS A 133 13.88 9.39 -14.55
C LYS A 133 13.75 10.58 -13.61
N GLU A 134 14.70 11.50 -13.69
CA GLU A 134 14.57 12.81 -13.05
C GLU A 134 13.33 13.53 -13.59
N ARG A 135 12.64 14.25 -12.72
CA ARG A 135 11.44 15.01 -13.04
C ARG A 135 11.71 16.47 -12.73
N GLU A 136 11.36 17.35 -13.66
CA GLU A 136 11.41 18.79 -13.38
C GLU A 136 10.40 19.13 -12.28
N LEU A 137 10.83 19.93 -11.30
CA LEU A 137 9.97 20.43 -10.24
C LEU A 137 9.08 21.52 -10.87
N SER A 138 7.79 21.22 -11.05
CA SER A 138 6.77 22.21 -11.44
C SER A 138 6.22 22.96 -10.23
#